data_AF-B6TSY6-F1
#
_entry.id   AF-B6TSY6-F1
#
_cell.length_a   1.000
_cell.length_b   1.000
_cell.length_c   1.000
_cell.angle_alpha   90.00
_cell.angle_beta   90.00
_cell.angle_gamma   90.00
#
_symmetry.space_group_name_H-M   'P 1'
#
loop_
_entity.id
_entity.type
_entity.pdbx_description
1 polymer ?
#
loop_
_entity_poly.entity_id
_entity_poly.type
_entity_poly.pdbx_seq_one_letter_code
_entity_poly.pdbx_strand_id
1 'polypeptide(L)' 'MCALLVALGFAEDWKAAAQMIREKRPSISMNTLHRKSLEEWSKHLLSSKRSGESDVSSVIHSDYNRK' A
#
# COMPACT_ATOMS: atom_id res chain seq x y z
N MET A 1 -1.31 6.27 -3.86
CA MET A 1 -2.38 7.24 -3.51
C MET A 1 -3.43 6.64 -2.60
N CYS A 2 -4.01 5.47 -2.89
CA CYS A 2 -5.04 4.86 -2.05
C CYS A 2 -4.64 4.68 -0.57
N ALA A 3 -3.42 4.19 -0.32
CA ALA A 3 -2.90 4.00 1.04
C ALA A 3 -2.91 5.29 1.88
N LEU A 4 -2.58 6.44 1.26
CA LEU A 4 -2.57 7.73 1.95
C LEU A 4 -3.98 8.19 2.30
N LEU A 5 -4.94 8.04 1.37
CA LEU A 5 -6.33 8.42 1.63
C LEU A 5 -6.93 7.63 2.81
N VAL A 6 -6.60 6.34 2.90
CA VAL A 6 -7.03 5.49 4.00
C VAL A 6 -6.32 5.86 5.30
N ALA A 7 -5.00 6.08 5.29
CA ALA A 7 -4.24 6.47 6.48
C ALA A 7 -4.68 7.81 7.07
N LEU A 8 -5.15 8.73 6.23
CA LEU A 8 -5.69 10.03 6.63
C LEU A 8 -7.19 9.98 7.00
N GLY A 9 -7.85 8.82 6.89
CA GLY A 9 -9.26 8.64 7.23
C GLY A 9 -10.25 9.16 6.18
N PHE A 10 -9.80 9.49 4.96
CA PHE A 10 -10.69 9.90 3.86
C PHE A 10 -11.40 8.73 3.18
N ALA A 11 -10.93 7.50 3.38
CA ALA A 11 -11.51 6.29 2.83
C ALA A 11 -11.40 5.12 3.81
N GLU A 12 -12.43 4.27 3.88
CA GLU A 12 -12.44 3.10 4.78
C GLU A 12 -11.46 2.01 4.35
N ASP A 13 -11.30 1.80 3.03
CA ASP A 13 -10.36 0.85 2.48
C ASP A 13 -9.71 1.36 1.17
N TRP A 14 -8.68 0.64 0.72
CA TRP A 14 -7.95 1.04 -0.48
C TRP A 14 -8.79 0.94 -1.76
N LYS A 15 -9.90 0.18 -1.75
CA LYS A 15 -10.80 0.03 -2.90
C LYS A 15 -11.71 1.25 -3.03
N ALA A 16 -12.29 1.71 -1.92
CA ALA A 16 -13.03 2.97 -1.84
C ALA A 16 -12.13 4.14 -2.26
N ALA A 17 -10.89 4.20 -1.75
CA ALA A 17 -9.92 5.19 -2.17
C ALA A 17 -9.59 5.12 -3.68
N ALA A 18 -9.49 3.91 -4.25
CA ALA A 18 -9.24 3.74 -5.68
C ALA A 18 -10.42 4.24 -6.53
N GLN A 19 -11.66 4.01 -6.08
CA GLN A 19 -12.85 4.53 -6.72
C GLN A 19 -12.88 6.06 -6.71
N MET A 20 -12.60 6.69 -5.56
CA MET A 20 -12.52 8.14 -5.44
C MET A 20 -11.50 8.76 -6.42
N ILE A 21 -10.33 8.12 -6.55
CA ILE A 21 -9.30 8.57 -7.50
C ILE A 21 -9.82 8.44 -8.93
N ARG A 22 -10.45 7.32 -9.30
CA ARG A 22 -11.00 7.12 -10.65
C ARG A 22 -12.06 8.18 -11.00
N GLU A 23 -12.92 8.55 -10.04
CA GLU A 23 -13.93 9.59 -10.23
C GLU A 23 -13.33 10.99 -10.43
N LYS A 24 -12.26 11.33 -9.68
CA LYS A 24 -11.61 12.66 -9.75
C LYS A 24 -10.49 12.76 -10.79
N ARG A 25 -9.94 11.62 -11.23
CA ARG A 25 -8.77 11.46 -12.11
C ARG A 25 -8.99 10.24 -13.01
N PRO A 26 -9.92 10.31 -13.98
CA PRO A 26 -10.30 9.16 -14.81
C PRO A 26 -9.16 8.63 -15.70
N SER A 27 -8.13 9.42 -15.96
CA SER A 27 -6.92 9.01 -16.69
C SER A 27 -5.94 8.18 -15.85
N ILE A 28 -6.09 8.14 -14.53
CA ILE A 28 -5.23 7.35 -13.65
C ILE A 28 -5.88 5.98 -13.47
N SER A 29 -5.19 4.94 -13.95
CA SER A 29 -5.58 3.54 -13.75
C SER A 29 -4.63 2.84 -12.79
N MET A 30 -5.21 1.96 -11.97
CA MET A 30 -4.46 1.13 -11.03
C MET A 30 -4.13 -0.20 -11.69
N ASN A 31 -2.84 -0.40 -12.01
CA ASN A 31 -2.38 -1.66 -12.58
C ASN A 31 -2.29 -2.77 -11.52
N THR A 32 -1.97 -3.98 -11.98
CA THR A 32 -1.86 -5.18 -11.14
C THR A 32 -0.80 -5.03 -10.03
N LEU A 33 0.32 -4.36 -10.29
CA LEU A 33 1.39 -4.17 -9.31
C LEU A 33 0.95 -3.27 -8.15
N HIS A 34 0.25 -2.17 -8.46
CA HIS A 34 -0.31 -1.29 -7.45
C HIS A 34 -1.33 -2.02 -6.57
N ARG A 35 -2.19 -2.85 -7.18
CA ARG A 35 -3.15 -3.69 -6.44
C ARG A 35 -2.46 -4.65 -5.48
N LYS A 36 -1.47 -5.41 -5.94
CA LYS A 36 -0.72 -6.35 -5.08
C LYS A 36 -0.07 -5.64 -3.90
N SER A 37 0.50 -4.46 -4.14
CA SER A 37 1.13 -3.65 -3.10
C SER A 37 0.10 -3.16 -2.06
N LEU A 38 -1.09 -2.74 -2.50
CA LEU A 38 -2.17 -2.33 -1.60
C LEU A 38 -2.78 -3.50 -0.83
N GLU A 39 -2.91 -4.66 -1.46
CA GLU A 39 -3.36 -5.90 -0.81
C GLU A 39 -2.41 -6.28 0.32
N GLU A 40 -1.09 -6.26 0.08
CA GLU A 40 -0.10 -6.55 1.12
C GLU A 40 -0.10 -5.51 2.25
N TRP A 41 -0.07 -4.23 1.88
CA TRP A 41 -0.16 -3.13 2.84
C TRP A 41 -1.43 -3.22 3.71
N SER A 42 -2.58 -3.61 3.14
CA SER A 42 -3.84 -3.71 3.88
C SER A 42 -3.83 -4.79 4.96
N LYS A 43 -3.08 -5.88 4.76
CA LYS A 43 -2.89 -6.93 5.78
C LYS A 43 -2.14 -6.38 6.99
N HIS A 44 -1.13 -5.55 6.74
CA HIS A 44 -0.32 -4.96 7.82
C HIS A 44 -1.10 -3.93 8.63
N LEU A 45 -2.06 -3.22 8.00
CA LEU A 45 -2.96 -2.30 8.69
C LEU A 45 -3.89 -3.00 9.70
N LEU A 46 -4.46 -4.13 9.30
CA LEU A 46 -5.30 -4.95 10.18
C LEU A 46 -4.48 -5.62 11.29
N SER A 47 -3.22 -5.95 11.00
CA SER A 47 -2.27 -6.49 11.97
C SER A 47 -1.81 -5.43 13.00
N SER A 48 -1.54 -4.20 12.55
CA SER A 48 -1.08 -3.10 13.40
C SER A 48 -2.15 -2.66 14.42
N LYS A 49 -3.44 -2.82 14.11
CA LYS A 49 -4.52 -2.60 15.10
C LYS A 49 -4.50 -3.62 16.26
N ARG A 50 -3.67 -4.68 16.18
CA ARG A 50 -3.57 -5.76 17.18
C ARG A 50 -2.21 -5.88 17.88
N SER A 51 -1.15 -5.19 17.46
CA SER A 51 0.16 -5.35 18.13
C SER A 51 1.07 -4.16 17.89
N GLY A 52 1.59 -3.60 18.99
CA GLY A 52 2.54 -2.50 19.04
C GLY A 52 4.00 -2.91 18.99
N GLU A 53 4.37 -3.98 18.28
CA GLU A 53 5.77 -4.40 18.12
C GLU A 53 6.05 -4.73 16.65
N SER A 54 6.62 -3.76 15.94
CA SER A 54 7.15 -3.90 14.59
C SER A 54 8.63 -4.26 14.66
N ASP A 55 8.94 -5.55 14.52
CA ASP A 55 10.30 -6.05 14.33
C ASP A 55 10.65 -5.98 12.83
N VAL A 56 11.35 -4.93 12.43
CA VAL A 56 11.77 -4.69 11.04
C VAL A 56 13.12 -5.36 10.81
N SER A 57 13.10 -6.60 10.32
CA SER A 57 14.30 -7.23 9.77
C SER A 57 14.60 -6.65 8.38
N SER A 58 15.56 -5.73 8.30
CA SER A 58 16.05 -5.17 7.04
C SER A 58 16.82 -6.22 6.23
N VAL A 59 16.27 -6.64 5.08
CA VAL A 59 17.01 -7.44 4.11
C VAL A 59 17.88 -6.50 3.28
N ILE A 60 19.19 -6.51 3.53
CA ILE A 60 20.20 -5.86 2.69
C ILE A 60 20.37 -6.75 1.45
N HIS A 61 19.81 -6.36 0.30
CA HIS A 61 20.22 -6.92 -0.99
C HIS A 61 21.50 -6.21 -1.41
N SER A 62 22.65 -6.84 -1.17
CA SER A 62 23.93 -6.36 -1.68
C SER A 62 24.03 -6.66 -3.17
N ASP A 63 24.10 -5.62 -3.99
CA ASP A 63 24.47 -5.72 -5.41
C ASP A 63 25.90 -6.22 -5.55
N TYR A 64 26.08 -7.45 -6.03
CA TYR A 64 27.36 -7.90 -6.57
C TYR A 64 27.34 -7.83 -8.09
N ASN A 65 27.85 -6.70 -8.57
CA ASN A 65 28.32 -6.50 -9.93
C ASN A 65 29.56 -7.39 -10.15
N ARG A 66 29.52 -8.33 -11.09
CA ARG A 66 30.74 -9.03 -11.56
C ARG A 66 30.66 -9.31 -13.06
N LYS A 67 31.34 -8.42 -13.79
CA LYS A 67 32.04 -8.55 -15.09
C LYS A 67 31.66 -9.71 -16.01
#